data_AF-A0A949P560-F1
#
_entry.id   AF-A0A949P560-F1
#
_cell.length_a   1.000
_cell.length_b   1.000
_cell.length_c   1.000
_cell.angle_alpha   90.00
_cell.angle_beta   90.00
_cell.angle_gamma   90.00
#
_symmetry.space_group_name_H-M   'P 1'
#
loop_
_entity.id
_entity.type
_entity.pdbx_description
1 polymer ?
#
loop_
_entity_poly.entity_id
_entity_poly.type
_entity_poly.pdbx_seq_one_letter_code
_entity_poly.pdbx_strand_id
1 'polypeptide(L)'
;MIQRIEPIRQTLSWQRMLSESFTRAQDLLDYLHLSAEDIHASEDAAQQFKCLVPLSFAKRMEKGNPLDPLLLQMLPVGDEMVRDPSYIKDPVGDLKANPVPGLLHKYHGRVLLLTNSGCAGNCRYCFRRHFPYQENSVSHHQFQSAVDYIQRDKSIREVIFSGGEPLLNSDERLASWIQQLAEINHLSRIRFHSRLPVFLPERINTSFIDAIQTTRLKPIMVIHSNHPAEINSAVQHALVAMHDAGVLVLNQSVLLKNINDDAEVLANLSERLFDAKTHPYYLHTLDQVQGATHFDLDIQRTQSIYKALCDKLPGFLVPKLVTEIAGAGSKTSLNPNFQL
;
A
#
# COMPACT_ATOMS: atom_id res chain seq x y z
N MET A 1 46.03 -15.92 22.94
CA MET A 1 44.58 -15.66 22.99
C MET A 1 44.15 -15.36 21.56
N ILE A 2 43.60 -16.35 20.84
CA ILE A 2 43.22 -16.18 19.42
C ILE A 2 41.94 -15.33 19.42
N GLN A 3 42.03 -14.11 18.89
CA GLN A 3 40.86 -13.26 18.66
C GLN A 3 39.96 -13.99 17.65
N ARG A 4 38.76 -14.39 18.11
CA ARG A 4 37.69 -14.84 17.21
C ARG A 4 37.31 -13.64 16.34
N ILE A 5 37.65 -13.72 15.05
CA ILE A 5 37.08 -12.85 14.03
C ILE A 5 35.59 -13.19 13.99
N GLU A 6 34.72 -12.28 14.43
CA GLU A 6 33.29 -12.41 14.19
C GLU A 6 33.07 -12.46 12.68
N PRO A 7 32.31 -13.44 12.16
CA PRO A 7 31.99 -13.46 10.74
C PRO A 7 31.22 -12.19 10.41
N ILE A 8 31.72 -11.42 9.44
CA ILE A 8 30.99 -10.31 8.83
C ILE A 8 29.66 -10.89 8.35
N ARG A 9 28.56 -10.62 9.07
CA ARG A 9 27.21 -10.93 8.59
C ARG A 9 27.02 -10.09 7.33
N GLN A 10 27.16 -10.70 6.16
CA GLN A 10 26.76 -10.06 4.91
C GLN A 10 25.25 -9.81 4.98
N THR A 11 24.86 -8.57 5.23
CA THR A 11 23.47 -8.14 5.09
C THR A 11 23.07 -8.40 3.65
N LEU A 12 22.05 -9.23 3.44
CA LEU A 12 21.51 -9.49 2.11
C LEU A 12 21.06 -8.16 1.49
N SER A 13 21.14 -8.01 0.16
CA SER A 13 20.50 -6.88 -0.50
C SER A 13 18.97 -7.01 -0.37
N TRP A 14 18.24 -5.89 -0.34
CA TRP A 14 16.77 -5.94 -0.23
C TRP A 14 16.14 -6.73 -1.40
N GLN A 15 16.75 -6.70 -2.59
CA GLN A 15 16.31 -7.49 -3.74
C GLN A 15 16.41 -9.00 -3.45
N ARG A 16 17.49 -9.43 -2.79
CA ARG A 16 17.65 -10.83 -2.38
C ARG A 16 16.66 -11.21 -1.30
N MET A 17 16.42 -10.35 -0.30
CA MET A 17 15.38 -10.60 0.70
C MET A 17 13.99 -10.71 0.07
N LEU A 18 13.68 -9.86 -0.92
CA LEU A 18 12.41 -9.94 -1.65
C LEU A 18 12.29 -11.25 -2.44
N SER A 19 13.39 -11.80 -2.95
CA SER A 19 13.39 -13.10 -3.64
C SER A 19 13.05 -14.29 -2.72
N GLU A 20 13.15 -14.12 -1.40
CA GLU A 20 12.76 -15.13 -0.39
C GLU A 20 11.25 -15.10 -0.09
N SER A 21 10.44 -14.40 -0.91
CA SER A 21 8.98 -14.35 -0.74
C SER A 21 8.32 -15.71 -0.99
N PHE A 22 7.30 -16.01 -0.20
CA PHE A 22 6.40 -17.12 -0.47
C PHE A 22 5.58 -16.81 -1.72
N THR A 23 5.64 -17.69 -2.73
CA THR A 23 4.88 -17.55 -3.99
C THR A 23 3.79 -18.60 -4.14
N ARG A 24 3.74 -19.57 -3.23
CA ARG A 24 2.69 -20.59 -3.12
C ARG A 24 2.00 -20.47 -1.77
N ALA A 25 0.69 -20.63 -1.75
CA ALA A 25 -0.10 -20.63 -0.52
C ALA A 25 0.35 -21.76 0.43
N GLN A 26 0.61 -22.95 -0.11
CA GLN A 26 1.05 -24.10 0.68
C GLN A 26 2.37 -23.84 1.44
N ASP A 27 3.38 -23.26 0.78
CA ASP A 27 4.67 -22.98 1.43
C ASP A 27 4.51 -21.98 2.59
N LEU A 28 3.57 -21.03 2.49
CA LEU A 28 3.23 -20.10 3.57
C LEU A 28 2.49 -20.81 4.72
N LEU A 29 1.53 -21.69 4.41
CA LEU A 29 0.79 -22.47 5.40
C LEU A 29 1.73 -23.41 6.18
N ASP A 30 2.60 -24.13 5.47
CA ASP A 30 3.62 -25.00 6.07
C ASP A 30 4.53 -24.19 7.00
N TYR A 31 4.99 -23.03 6.54
CA TYR A 31 5.77 -22.12 7.38
C TYR A 31 5.01 -21.71 8.64
N LEU A 32 3.69 -21.48 8.56
CA LEU A 32 2.84 -21.05 9.67
C LEU A 32 2.32 -22.19 10.54
N HIS A 33 2.62 -23.44 10.22
CA HIS A 33 2.08 -24.63 10.90
C HIS A 33 0.55 -24.70 10.81
N LEU A 34 0.00 -24.38 9.65
CA LEU A 34 -1.43 -24.42 9.35
C LEU A 34 -1.72 -25.41 8.23
N SER A 35 -2.91 -25.99 8.22
CA SER A 35 -3.43 -26.75 7.09
C SER A 35 -4.29 -25.86 6.19
N ALA A 36 -4.48 -26.29 4.93
CA ALA A 36 -5.36 -25.59 4.00
C ALA A 36 -6.84 -25.60 4.46
N GLU A 37 -7.24 -26.64 5.22
CA GLU A 37 -8.59 -26.81 5.73
C GLU A 37 -8.92 -25.80 6.84
N ASP A 38 -7.94 -25.42 7.66
CA ASP A 38 -8.11 -24.49 8.79
C ASP A 38 -8.62 -23.11 8.36
N ILE A 39 -8.37 -22.73 7.10
CA ILE A 39 -8.63 -21.38 6.57
C ILE A 39 -9.26 -21.41 5.17
N HIS A 40 -9.75 -22.58 4.74
CA HIS A 40 -10.35 -22.77 3.41
C HIS A 40 -9.50 -22.20 2.27
N ALA A 41 -8.18 -22.46 2.32
CA ALA A 41 -7.25 -22.00 1.31
C ALA A 41 -7.66 -22.53 -0.08
N SER A 42 -7.55 -21.70 -1.12
CA SER A 42 -8.06 -22.03 -2.45
C SER A 42 -6.98 -21.95 -3.53
N GLU A 43 -6.72 -23.07 -4.19
CA GLU A 43 -5.86 -23.14 -5.36
C GLU A 43 -6.44 -22.35 -6.53
N ASP A 44 -7.75 -22.40 -6.75
CA ASP A 44 -8.44 -21.64 -7.81
C ASP A 44 -8.28 -20.12 -7.59
N ALA A 45 -8.44 -19.65 -6.36
CA ALA A 45 -8.20 -18.25 -6.01
C ALA A 45 -6.73 -17.87 -6.22
N ALA A 46 -5.79 -18.76 -5.89
CA ALA A 46 -4.36 -18.58 -6.12
C ALA A 46 -3.99 -18.56 -7.61
N GLN A 47 -4.72 -19.28 -8.47
CA GLN A 47 -4.53 -19.22 -9.92
C GLN A 47 -5.02 -17.89 -10.50
N GLN A 48 -6.16 -17.36 -10.02
CA GLN A 48 -6.68 -16.06 -10.47
C GLN A 48 -5.83 -14.89 -10.00
N PHE A 49 -5.36 -14.93 -8.75
CA PHE A 49 -4.50 -13.92 -8.19
C PHE A 49 -3.46 -14.58 -7.28
N LYS A 50 -2.21 -14.60 -7.73
CA LYS A 50 -1.14 -15.39 -7.12
C LYS A 50 -0.90 -15.05 -5.65
N CYS A 51 -0.50 -16.04 -4.86
CA CYS A 51 0.09 -15.78 -3.56
C CYS A 51 1.45 -15.10 -3.75
N LEU A 52 1.71 -14.03 -2.99
CA LEU A 52 3.02 -13.39 -2.92
C LEU A 52 3.13 -12.72 -1.55
N VAL A 53 4.00 -13.24 -0.68
CA VAL A 53 4.17 -12.74 0.68
C VAL A 53 5.66 -12.68 1.02
N PRO A 54 6.23 -11.48 1.25
CA PRO A 54 7.61 -11.36 1.71
C PRO A 54 7.84 -12.07 3.04
N LEU A 55 8.97 -12.76 3.17
CA LEU A 55 9.34 -13.47 4.41
C LEU A 55 9.37 -12.52 5.63
N SER A 56 9.83 -11.29 5.43
CA SER A 56 9.80 -10.22 6.45
C SER A 56 8.38 -9.86 6.93
N PHE A 57 7.36 -10.04 6.10
CA PHE A 57 5.96 -9.89 6.48
C PHE A 57 5.42 -11.14 7.16
N ALA A 58 5.67 -12.32 6.59
CA ALA A 58 5.24 -13.59 7.17
C ALA A 58 5.84 -13.85 8.57
N LYS A 59 7.04 -13.34 8.87
CA LYS A 59 7.66 -13.42 10.21
C LYS A 59 6.86 -12.74 11.32
N ARG A 60 5.95 -11.81 10.99
CA ARG A 60 5.08 -11.12 11.94
C ARG A 60 3.75 -11.84 12.19
N MET A 61 3.42 -12.84 11.37
CA MET A 61 2.22 -13.64 11.54
C MET A 61 2.39 -14.62 12.70
N GLU A 62 1.33 -14.81 13.47
CA GLU A 62 1.27 -15.79 14.54
C GLU A 62 1.20 -17.23 13.99
N LYS A 63 2.09 -18.10 14.47
CA LYS A 63 2.14 -19.51 14.07
C LYS A 63 0.95 -20.27 14.65
N GLY A 64 0.31 -21.11 13.85
CA GLY A 64 -0.84 -21.92 14.26
C GLY A 64 -2.14 -21.12 14.45
N ASN A 65 -2.16 -19.83 14.08
CA ASN A 65 -3.36 -19.00 14.15
C ASN A 65 -3.97 -18.79 12.73
N PRO A 66 -5.06 -19.50 12.36
CA PRO A 66 -5.72 -19.30 11.08
C PRO A 66 -6.48 -17.97 10.97
N LEU A 67 -6.67 -17.27 12.08
CA LEU A 67 -7.33 -15.96 12.14
C LEU A 67 -6.32 -14.82 12.30
N ASP A 68 -5.03 -15.07 12.06
CA ASP A 68 -4.02 -14.02 12.10
C ASP A 68 -4.36 -12.90 11.09
N PRO A 69 -4.47 -11.64 11.54
CA PRO A 69 -4.95 -10.54 10.69
C PRO A 69 -3.97 -10.16 9.58
N LEU A 70 -2.69 -10.55 9.66
CA LEU A 70 -1.73 -10.36 8.58
C LEU A 70 -1.88 -11.48 7.54
N LEU A 71 -2.12 -12.72 7.98
CA LEU A 71 -2.39 -13.85 7.09
C LEU A 71 -3.65 -13.64 6.26
N LEU A 72 -4.75 -13.21 6.90
CA LEU A 72 -6.05 -12.97 6.23
C LEU A 72 -5.94 -11.95 5.10
N GLN A 73 -4.99 -11.02 5.16
CA GLN A 73 -4.75 -10.04 4.10
C GLN A 73 -4.03 -10.61 2.87
N MET A 74 -3.42 -11.79 2.98
CA MET A 74 -2.42 -12.28 2.02
C MET A 74 -2.70 -13.67 1.46
N LEU A 75 -3.41 -14.54 2.19
CA LEU A 75 -3.67 -15.91 1.76
C LEU A 75 -4.85 -15.99 0.79
N PRO A 76 -4.71 -16.66 -0.36
CA PRO A 76 -5.84 -16.95 -1.24
C PRO A 76 -6.85 -17.92 -0.59
N VAL A 77 -8.12 -17.54 -0.52
CA VAL A 77 -9.18 -18.34 0.11
C VAL A 77 -10.38 -18.57 -0.83
N GLY A 78 -11.18 -19.59 -0.52
CA GLY A 78 -12.35 -19.98 -1.33
C GLY A 78 -13.39 -18.85 -1.51
N ASP A 79 -13.52 -17.98 -0.52
CA ASP A 79 -14.47 -16.86 -0.53
C ASP A 79 -14.22 -15.85 -1.67
N GLU A 80 -13.00 -15.82 -2.22
CA GLU A 80 -12.67 -14.98 -3.37
C GLU A 80 -13.35 -15.43 -4.67
N MET A 81 -13.84 -16.68 -4.69
CA MET A 81 -14.52 -17.28 -5.83
C MET A 81 -16.02 -16.96 -5.85
N VAL A 82 -16.54 -16.38 -4.75
CA VAL A 82 -17.94 -15.94 -4.67
C VAL A 82 -18.17 -14.81 -5.67
N ARG A 83 -19.15 -15.01 -6.56
CA ARG A 83 -19.53 -14.02 -7.58
C ARG A 83 -20.65 -13.14 -7.06
N ASP A 84 -20.40 -11.84 -7.05
CA ASP A 84 -21.41 -10.81 -6.81
C ASP A 84 -21.34 -9.79 -7.98
N PRO A 85 -22.44 -9.56 -8.72
CA PRO A 85 -22.48 -8.60 -9.82
C PRO A 85 -22.14 -7.15 -9.44
N SER A 86 -22.28 -6.78 -8.17
CA SER A 86 -21.95 -5.46 -7.64
C SER A 86 -20.44 -5.25 -7.52
N TYR A 87 -19.65 -6.34 -7.52
CA TYR A 87 -18.20 -6.29 -7.38
C TYR A 87 -17.54 -6.49 -8.74
N ILE A 88 -16.94 -5.42 -9.24
CA ILE A 88 -16.46 -5.33 -10.63
C ILE A 88 -14.93 -5.33 -10.71
N LYS A 89 -14.38 -5.42 -11.92
CA LYS A 89 -12.92 -5.47 -12.14
C LYS A 89 -12.22 -4.11 -12.01
N ASP A 90 -12.93 -3.01 -12.29
CA ASP A 90 -12.41 -1.64 -12.19
C ASP A 90 -13.37 -0.78 -11.34
N PRO A 91 -13.45 -1.02 -10.03
CA PRO A 91 -14.41 -0.31 -9.15
C PRO A 91 -14.09 1.18 -9.00
N VAL A 92 -12.85 1.57 -9.27
CA VAL A 92 -12.37 2.93 -9.08
C VAL A 92 -12.33 3.76 -10.37
N GLY A 93 -12.63 3.13 -11.53
CA GLY A 93 -12.64 3.78 -12.83
C GLY A 93 -11.25 4.19 -13.34
N ASP A 94 -10.20 3.46 -12.98
CA ASP A 94 -8.83 3.78 -13.38
C ASP A 94 -8.65 3.62 -14.90
N LEU A 95 -9.33 2.68 -15.55
CA LEU A 95 -9.18 2.43 -17.00
C LEU A 95 -9.64 3.61 -17.86
N LYS A 96 -10.68 4.32 -17.44
CA LYS A 96 -11.22 5.50 -18.15
C LYS A 96 -10.42 6.77 -17.87
N ALA A 97 -9.58 6.78 -16.85
CA ALA A 97 -8.83 7.94 -16.40
C ALA A 97 -7.37 7.93 -16.88
N ASN A 98 -7.09 7.27 -18.00
CA ASN A 98 -5.74 6.97 -18.51
C ASN A 98 -5.45 7.73 -19.82
N PRO A 99 -5.24 9.07 -19.78
CA PRO A 99 -5.09 9.89 -20.98
C PRO A 99 -3.82 9.57 -21.80
N VAL A 100 -2.78 9.04 -21.15
CA VAL A 100 -1.60 8.46 -21.80
C VAL A 100 -1.19 7.20 -21.05
N PRO A 101 -0.72 6.13 -21.74
CA PRO A 101 -0.41 4.87 -21.08
C PRO A 101 0.51 5.03 -19.87
N GLY A 102 0.08 4.50 -18.72
CA GLY A 102 0.82 4.54 -17.47
C GLY A 102 0.63 5.82 -16.65
N LEU A 103 -0.20 6.78 -17.08
CA LEU A 103 -0.57 7.98 -16.32
C LEU A 103 -2.08 8.01 -16.09
N LEU A 104 -2.48 8.03 -14.81
CA LEU A 104 -3.87 8.24 -14.41
C LEU A 104 -4.09 9.69 -13.97
N HIS A 105 -5.12 10.35 -14.53
CA HIS A 105 -5.50 11.71 -14.16
C HIS A 105 -7.00 11.75 -13.80
N LYS A 106 -7.30 11.41 -12.54
CA LYS A 106 -8.68 11.36 -12.01
C LYS A 106 -9.12 12.65 -11.34
N TYR A 107 -8.17 13.39 -10.78
CA TYR A 107 -8.46 14.49 -9.87
C TYR A 107 -7.68 15.74 -10.24
N HIS A 108 -8.30 16.89 -10.02
CA HIS A 108 -7.65 18.17 -10.25
C HIS A 108 -6.30 18.28 -9.52
N GLY A 109 -5.31 18.81 -10.25
CA GLY A 109 -4.02 19.21 -9.71
C GLY A 109 -3.04 18.08 -9.41
N ARG A 110 -3.38 16.81 -9.71
CA ARG A 110 -2.48 15.68 -9.46
C ARG A 110 -2.68 14.53 -10.44
N VAL A 111 -1.58 13.89 -10.80
CA VAL A 111 -1.56 12.69 -11.63
C VAL A 111 -0.86 11.54 -10.92
N LEU A 112 -1.18 10.32 -11.30
CA LEU A 112 -0.56 9.10 -10.78
C LEU A 112 0.16 8.38 -11.92
N LEU A 113 1.44 8.07 -11.73
CA LEU A 113 2.26 7.32 -12.67
C LEU A 113 2.39 5.87 -12.18
N LEU A 114 2.06 4.92 -13.05
CA LEU A 114 2.18 3.49 -12.82
C LEU A 114 3.62 3.02 -13.08
N THR A 115 4.52 3.45 -12.20
CA THR A 115 5.97 3.31 -12.36
C THR A 115 6.49 1.87 -12.34
N ASN A 116 5.70 0.91 -11.83
CA ASN A 116 6.01 -0.51 -11.86
C ASN A 116 4.73 -1.35 -11.97
N SER A 117 4.79 -2.45 -12.74
CA SER A 117 3.69 -3.41 -12.92
C SER A 117 3.67 -4.52 -11.88
N GLY A 118 4.81 -4.83 -11.27
CA GLY A 118 4.92 -5.83 -10.20
C GLY A 118 4.50 -5.26 -8.85
N CYS A 119 4.04 -6.13 -7.96
CA CYS A 119 3.84 -5.84 -6.54
C CYS A 119 4.86 -6.63 -5.71
N ALA A 120 5.16 -6.17 -4.50
CA ALA A 120 6.02 -6.89 -3.56
C ALA A 120 5.24 -7.91 -2.71
N GLY A 121 3.92 -7.75 -2.61
CA GLY A 121 3.03 -8.67 -1.91
C GLY A 121 1.60 -8.51 -2.42
N ASN A 122 0.89 -9.61 -2.63
CA ASN A 122 -0.43 -9.61 -3.24
C ASN A 122 -1.52 -9.55 -2.16
N CYS A 123 -1.91 -8.34 -1.77
CA CYS A 123 -3.00 -8.08 -0.83
C CYS A 123 -4.33 -8.59 -1.42
N ARG A 124 -5.06 -9.47 -0.71
CA ARG A 124 -6.30 -10.09 -1.23
C ARG A 124 -7.44 -9.11 -1.47
N TYR A 125 -7.40 -7.96 -0.79
CA TYR A 125 -8.33 -6.84 -0.95
C TYR A 125 -7.89 -5.80 -2.02
N CYS A 126 -6.87 -6.10 -2.83
CA CYS A 126 -6.33 -5.15 -3.81
C CYS A 126 -7.35 -4.77 -4.89
N PHE A 127 -7.79 -3.50 -4.91
CA PHE A 127 -8.72 -2.99 -5.92
C PHE A 127 -8.17 -2.98 -7.35
N ARG A 128 -6.84 -3.12 -7.51
CA ARG A 128 -6.14 -3.25 -8.82
C ARG A 128 -5.76 -4.68 -9.18
N ARG A 129 -6.25 -5.70 -8.47
CA ARG A 129 -5.91 -7.11 -8.77
C ARG A 129 -6.23 -7.55 -10.21
N HIS A 130 -7.18 -6.86 -10.88
CA HIS A 130 -7.57 -7.11 -12.27
C HIS A 130 -7.00 -6.06 -13.26
N PHE A 131 -6.16 -5.14 -12.81
CA PHE A 131 -5.66 -4.06 -13.66
C PHE A 131 -4.65 -4.59 -14.70
N PRO A 132 -4.74 -4.18 -15.99
CA PRO A 132 -3.87 -4.65 -17.06
C PRO A 132 -2.50 -3.97 -17.01
N TYR A 133 -1.69 -4.34 -16.01
CA TYR A 133 -0.39 -3.72 -15.75
C TYR A 133 0.62 -3.87 -16.88
N GLN A 134 0.56 -4.95 -17.67
CA GLN A 134 1.49 -5.16 -18.78
C GLN A 134 1.32 -4.09 -19.87
N GLU A 135 0.06 -3.75 -20.18
CA GLU A 135 -0.31 -2.71 -21.16
C GLU A 135 -0.03 -1.28 -20.66
N ASN A 136 0.17 -1.12 -19.36
CA ASN A 136 0.31 0.16 -18.67
C ASN A 136 1.64 0.32 -17.93
N SER A 137 2.61 -0.55 -18.21
CA SER A 137 3.94 -0.45 -17.63
C SER A 137 4.67 0.77 -18.20
N VAL A 138 5.30 1.57 -17.34
CA VAL A 138 6.04 2.76 -17.77
C VAL A 138 7.47 2.37 -18.16
N SER A 139 7.71 2.20 -19.47
CA SER A 139 9.04 2.22 -20.07
C SER A 139 9.64 3.64 -20.07
N HIS A 140 10.91 3.78 -20.46
CA HIS A 140 11.53 5.10 -20.65
C HIS A 140 10.73 6.00 -21.61
N HIS A 141 10.24 5.46 -22.72
CA HIS A 141 9.45 6.23 -23.69
C HIS A 141 8.11 6.69 -23.10
N GLN A 142 7.40 5.81 -22.38
CA GLN A 142 6.14 6.17 -21.74
C GLN A 142 6.33 7.20 -20.63
N PHE A 143 7.47 7.18 -19.92
CA PHE A 143 7.79 8.20 -18.94
C PHE A 143 7.91 9.59 -19.58
N GLN A 144 8.56 9.70 -20.73
CA GLN A 144 8.65 10.97 -21.45
C GLN A 144 7.26 11.48 -21.89
N SER A 145 6.40 10.60 -22.41
CA SER A 145 5.01 10.99 -22.74
C SER A 145 4.24 11.51 -21.54
N ALA A 146 4.46 10.93 -20.36
CA ALA A 146 3.88 11.39 -19.11
C ALA A 146 4.43 12.77 -18.70
N VAL A 147 5.75 12.98 -18.81
CA VAL A 147 6.39 14.28 -18.58
C VAL A 147 5.81 15.35 -19.51
N ASP A 148 5.69 15.07 -20.81
CA ASP A 148 5.12 15.99 -21.79
C ASP A 148 3.67 16.36 -21.47
N TYR A 149 2.86 15.38 -21.06
CA TYR A 149 1.48 15.60 -20.61
C TYR A 149 1.44 16.55 -19.40
N ILE A 150 2.29 16.30 -18.38
CA ILE A 150 2.36 17.12 -17.17
C ILE A 150 2.87 18.53 -17.46
N GLN A 151 3.82 18.67 -18.39
CA GLN A 151 4.36 19.98 -18.78
C GLN A 151 3.32 20.88 -19.43
N ARG A 152 2.41 20.30 -20.24
CA ARG A 152 1.33 21.02 -20.94
C ARG A 152 0.22 21.49 -20.00
N ASP A 153 -0.14 20.69 -18.99
CA ASP A 153 -1.18 21.04 -18.03
C ASP A 153 -0.61 21.74 -16.79
N LYS A 154 -0.68 23.07 -16.79
CA LYS A 154 -0.24 23.93 -15.70
C LYS A 154 -1.14 23.88 -14.46
N SER A 155 -2.20 23.09 -14.42
CA SER A 155 -2.98 22.86 -13.19
C SER A 155 -2.36 21.79 -12.30
N ILE A 156 -1.59 20.86 -12.87
CA ILE A 156 -0.94 19.77 -12.13
C ILE A 156 0.13 20.36 -11.21
N ARG A 157 0.12 19.98 -9.93
CA ARG A 157 1.07 20.45 -8.90
C ARG A 157 1.77 19.30 -8.18
N GLU A 158 1.26 18.08 -8.36
CA GLU A 158 1.69 16.87 -7.68
C GLU A 158 1.73 15.69 -8.67
N VAL A 159 2.79 14.90 -8.60
CA VAL A 159 2.88 13.60 -9.26
C VAL A 159 2.93 12.51 -8.18
N ILE A 160 2.22 11.42 -8.41
CA ILE A 160 2.16 10.28 -7.49
C ILE A 160 2.81 9.07 -8.17
N PHE A 161 3.89 8.53 -7.63
CA PHE A 161 4.39 7.22 -8.04
C PHE A 161 3.57 6.14 -7.35
N SER A 162 2.96 5.29 -8.17
CA SER A 162 2.16 4.15 -7.77
C SER A 162 2.36 3.04 -8.82
N GLY A 163 1.39 2.15 -8.99
CA GLY A 163 1.49 0.98 -9.84
C GLY A 163 1.02 -0.26 -9.10
N GLY A 164 1.76 -1.36 -9.27
CA GLY A 164 1.76 -2.46 -8.31
C GLY A 164 2.54 -2.04 -7.06
N GLU A 165 3.82 -1.72 -7.20
CA GLU A 165 4.68 -1.23 -6.11
C GLU A 165 5.80 -0.32 -6.67
N PRO A 166 5.71 1.02 -6.49
CA PRO A 166 6.68 1.96 -7.07
C PRO A 166 8.10 1.77 -6.54
N LEU A 167 8.27 1.33 -5.29
CA LEU A 167 9.58 1.17 -4.68
C LEU A 167 10.31 -0.11 -5.12
N LEU A 168 9.74 -0.92 -6.01
CA LEU A 168 10.50 -1.96 -6.71
C LEU A 168 11.47 -1.40 -7.76
N ASN A 169 11.34 -0.12 -8.12
CA ASN A 169 12.33 0.54 -8.97
C ASN A 169 13.65 0.74 -8.21
N SER A 170 14.77 0.72 -8.96
CA SER A 170 16.09 1.03 -8.40
C SER A 170 16.18 2.49 -7.97
N ASP A 171 17.09 2.79 -7.05
CA ASP A 171 17.29 4.14 -6.53
C ASP A 171 17.73 5.11 -7.63
N GLU A 172 18.58 4.65 -8.56
CA GLU A 172 19.05 5.45 -9.70
C GLU A 172 17.90 5.82 -10.64
N ARG A 173 16.98 4.87 -10.88
CA ARG A 173 15.80 5.10 -11.73
C ARG A 173 14.83 6.07 -11.08
N LEU A 174 14.58 5.90 -9.78
CA LEU A 174 13.75 6.83 -9.00
C LEU A 174 14.36 8.23 -9.01
N ALA A 175 15.65 8.37 -8.70
CA ALA A 175 16.35 9.65 -8.72
C ALA A 175 16.25 10.33 -10.10
N SER A 176 16.52 9.58 -11.18
CA SER A 176 16.43 10.11 -12.54
C SER A 176 15.05 10.66 -12.87
N TRP A 177 13.99 9.93 -12.53
CA TRP A 177 12.62 10.38 -12.77
C TRP A 177 12.23 11.58 -11.90
N ILE A 178 12.63 11.58 -10.63
CA ILE A 178 12.36 12.69 -9.72
C ILE A 178 13.05 13.97 -10.21
N GLN A 179 14.30 13.88 -10.69
CA GLN A 179 15.02 15.04 -11.24
C GLN A 179 14.35 15.58 -12.50
N GLN A 180 13.96 14.72 -13.45
CA GLN A 180 13.22 15.14 -14.65
C GLN A 180 11.89 15.83 -14.30
N LEU A 181 11.16 15.33 -13.30
CA LEU A 181 9.93 15.99 -12.83
C LEU A 181 10.24 17.31 -12.11
N ALA A 182 11.37 17.41 -11.42
CA ALA A 182 11.79 18.64 -10.76
C ALA A 182 12.10 19.78 -11.75
N GLU A 183 12.46 19.49 -13.00
CA GLU A 183 12.63 20.49 -14.06
C GLU A 183 11.30 21.17 -14.44
N ILE A 184 10.15 20.55 -14.14
CA ILE A 184 8.84 21.13 -14.43
C ILE A 184 8.48 22.17 -13.37
N ASN A 185 8.76 23.45 -13.64
CA ASN A 185 8.62 24.58 -12.70
C ASN A 185 7.32 24.58 -11.86
N HIS A 186 6.19 24.24 -12.46
CA HIS A 186 4.89 24.28 -11.79
C HIS A 186 4.64 23.08 -10.87
N LEU A 187 5.43 22.00 -10.92
CA LEU A 187 5.35 20.93 -9.93
C LEU A 187 5.95 21.35 -8.59
N SER A 188 5.32 20.87 -7.51
CA SER A 188 5.67 21.23 -6.14
C SER A 188 5.82 20.04 -5.20
N ARG A 189 5.23 18.89 -5.56
CA ARG A 189 5.18 17.69 -4.72
C ARG A 189 5.42 16.44 -5.56
N ILE A 190 6.12 15.49 -4.95
CA ILE A 190 6.21 14.11 -5.40
C ILE A 190 5.69 13.24 -4.26
N ARG A 191 4.76 12.34 -4.57
CA ARG A 191 4.17 11.41 -3.59
C ARG A 191 4.39 9.98 -4.01
N PHE A 192 4.66 9.11 -3.06
CA PHE A 192 4.78 7.67 -3.28
C PHE A 192 3.63 6.97 -2.58
N HIS A 193 2.98 6.04 -3.28
CA HIS A 193 1.98 5.13 -2.70
C HIS A 193 2.61 3.73 -2.69
N SER A 194 3.08 3.29 -1.53
CA SER A 194 3.91 2.09 -1.42
C SER A 194 3.54 1.28 -0.18
N ARG A 195 3.43 -0.04 -0.33
CA ARG A 195 3.33 -0.95 0.83
C ARG A 195 4.70 -1.54 1.19
N LEU A 196 5.72 -1.32 0.37
CA LEU A 196 7.05 -1.87 0.57
C LEU A 196 7.72 -1.49 1.91
N PRO A 197 7.57 -0.28 2.48
CA PRO A 197 8.10 0.02 3.81
C PRO A 197 7.51 -0.88 4.91
N VAL A 198 6.26 -1.33 4.72
CA VAL A 198 5.60 -2.26 5.64
C VAL A 198 6.03 -3.68 5.33
N PHE A 199 6.09 -4.08 4.06
CA PHE A 199 6.48 -5.44 3.68
C PHE A 199 7.94 -5.76 3.94
N LEU A 200 8.86 -4.91 3.49
CA LEU A 200 10.30 -5.08 3.53
C LEU A 200 10.97 -3.73 3.90
N PRO A 201 11.01 -3.36 5.19
CA PRO A 201 11.53 -2.06 5.64
C PRO A 201 12.98 -1.82 5.23
N GLU A 202 13.77 -2.86 4.98
CA GLU A 202 15.17 -2.79 4.51
C GLU A 202 15.32 -2.15 3.12
N ARG A 203 14.22 -2.01 2.36
CA ARG A 203 14.19 -1.19 1.14
C ARG A 203 14.50 0.28 1.42
N ILE A 204 14.14 0.75 2.62
CA ILE A 204 14.37 2.12 3.08
C ILE A 204 15.77 2.17 3.69
N ASN A 205 16.75 2.36 2.81
CA ASN A 205 18.17 2.48 3.15
C ASN A 205 18.68 3.87 2.78
N THR A 206 19.95 4.14 3.08
CA THR A 206 20.59 5.45 2.81
C THR A 206 20.50 5.85 1.33
N SER A 207 20.79 4.93 0.41
CA SER A 207 20.73 5.18 -1.04
C SER A 207 19.32 5.60 -1.50
N PHE A 208 18.28 4.97 -0.96
CA PHE A 208 16.91 5.37 -1.22
C PHE A 208 16.59 6.78 -0.71
N ILE A 209 16.98 7.06 0.54
CA ILE A 209 16.75 8.37 1.17
C ILE A 209 17.45 9.47 0.34
N ASP A 210 18.70 9.26 -0.06
CA ASP A 210 19.45 10.19 -0.92
C ASP A 210 18.74 10.42 -2.27
N ALA A 211 18.19 9.37 -2.88
CA ALA A 211 17.46 9.46 -4.15
C ALA A 211 16.20 10.34 -4.07
N ILE A 212 15.54 10.42 -2.91
CA ILE A 212 14.31 11.20 -2.73
C ILE A 212 14.51 12.55 -2.07
N GLN A 213 15.68 12.80 -1.45
CA GLN A 213 16.01 14.08 -0.81
C GLN A 213 16.64 15.10 -1.76
N THR A 214 17.28 14.65 -2.84
CA THR A 214 18.06 15.52 -3.75
C THR A 214 17.22 16.39 -4.70
N THR A 215 15.94 16.57 -4.41
CA THR A 215 14.98 17.28 -5.27
C THR A 215 14.40 18.52 -4.60
N ARG A 216 13.98 19.51 -5.40
CA ARG A 216 13.20 20.66 -4.90
C ARG A 216 11.72 20.31 -4.61
N LEU A 217 11.25 19.17 -5.12
CA LEU A 217 9.87 18.72 -4.91
C LEU A 217 9.71 18.22 -3.48
N LYS A 218 8.61 18.60 -2.81
CA LYS A 218 8.35 18.11 -1.45
C LYS A 218 8.00 16.61 -1.49
N PRO A 219 8.80 15.73 -0.87
CA PRO A 219 8.53 14.29 -0.88
C PRO A 219 7.47 13.92 0.15
N ILE A 220 6.54 13.06 -0.26
CA ILE A 220 5.48 12.53 0.59
C ILE A 220 5.44 11.01 0.40
N MET A 221 5.43 10.25 1.49
CA MET A 221 5.23 8.81 1.47
C MET A 221 3.86 8.48 2.04
N VAL A 222 3.01 7.80 1.28
CA VAL A 222 1.78 7.19 1.79
C VAL A 222 2.01 5.68 1.84
N ILE A 223 2.24 5.18 3.05
CA ILE A 223 2.32 3.76 3.30
C ILE A 223 0.92 3.14 3.38
N HIS A 224 0.86 1.82 3.29
CA HIS A 224 -0.37 1.09 3.49
C HIS A 224 -0.23 0.04 4.60
N SER A 225 -0.82 0.32 5.75
CA SER A 225 -0.90 -0.61 6.87
C SER A 225 -2.33 -0.73 7.40
N ASN A 226 -2.79 -1.95 7.71
CA ASN A 226 -4.16 -2.19 8.18
C ASN A 226 -4.24 -2.63 9.64
N HIS A 227 -3.16 -3.16 10.21
CA HIS A 227 -3.18 -3.75 11.54
C HIS A 227 -1.95 -3.35 12.35
N PRO A 228 -2.06 -3.06 13.66
CA PRO A 228 -0.92 -2.66 14.50
C PRO A 228 0.25 -3.67 14.49
N ALA A 229 -0.04 -4.97 14.31
CA ALA A 229 0.99 -6.01 14.22
C ALA A 229 1.88 -5.90 12.97
N GLU A 230 1.48 -5.12 11.97
CA GLU A 230 2.33 -4.81 10.82
C GLU A 230 3.47 -3.84 11.21
N ILE A 231 3.31 -3.03 12.26
CA ILE A 231 4.31 -2.04 12.67
C ILE A 231 5.19 -2.64 13.77
N ASN A 232 6.21 -3.41 13.35
CA ASN A 232 7.28 -3.86 14.23
C ASN A 232 8.42 -2.82 14.30
N SER A 233 9.46 -3.10 15.08
CA SER A 233 10.59 -2.17 15.25
C SER A 233 11.33 -1.85 13.95
N ALA A 234 11.49 -2.80 13.04
CA ALA A 234 12.14 -2.58 11.75
C ALA A 234 11.32 -1.63 10.86
N VAL A 235 10.00 -1.81 10.81
CA VAL A 235 9.09 -0.89 10.12
C VAL A 235 9.14 0.48 10.77
N GLN A 236 9.03 0.56 12.11
CA GLN A 236 9.13 1.83 12.83
C GLN A 236 10.42 2.59 12.50
N HIS A 237 11.57 1.93 12.51
CA HIS A 237 12.85 2.56 12.16
C HIS A 237 12.86 3.08 10.71
N ALA A 238 12.32 2.33 9.75
CA ALA A 238 12.24 2.77 8.36
C ALA A 238 11.34 4.01 8.19
N LEU A 239 10.21 4.07 8.90
CA LEU A 239 9.29 5.21 8.86
C LEU A 239 9.91 6.45 9.53
N VAL A 240 10.56 6.29 10.68
CA VAL A 240 11.30 7.36 11.36
C VAL A 240 12.44 7.88 10.48
N ALA A 241 13.20 7.00 9.83
CA ALA A 241 14.27 7.40 8.92
C ALA A 241 13.76 8.26 7.75
N MET A 242 12.60 7.93 7.16
CA MET A 242 11.96 8.79 6.15
C MET A 242 11.51 10.12 6.73
N HIS A 243 10.92 10.13 7.93
CA HIS A 243 10.50 11.36 8.60
C HIS A 243 11.68 12.30 8.88
N ASP A 244 12.76 11.78 9.47
CA ASP A 244 13.97 12.52 9.79
C ASP A 244 14.67 13.05 8.53
N ALA A 245 14.49 12.35 7.40
CA ALA A 245 14.88 12.80 6.07
C ALA A 245 14.00 13.92 5.48
N GLY A 246 13.00 14.41 6.23
CA GLY A 246 12.10 15.48 5.78
C GLY A 246 10.95 15.01 4.89
N VAL A 247 10.70 13.70 4.80
CA VAL A 247 9.54 13.15 4.08
C VAL A 247 8.31 13.23 4.97
N LEU A 248 7.20 13.77 4.44
CA LEU A 248 5.91 13.63 5.11
C LEU A 248 5.42 12.18 4.97
N VAL A 249 5.36 11.45 6.07
CA VAL A 249 4.89 10.05 6.09
C VAL A 249 3.45 9.99 6.56
N LEU A 250 2.60 9.38 5.74
CA LEU A 250 1.17 9.19 5.93
C LEU A 250 0.83 7.71 5.80
N ASN A 251 -0.23 7.25 6.46
CA ASN A 251 -0.76 5.90 6.30
C ASN A 251 -2.18 5.92 5.74
N GLN A 252 -2.44 5.09 4.74
CA GLN A 252 -3.79 4.73 4.34
C GLN A 252 -4.10 3.28 4.75
N SER A 253 -5.27 3.08 5.32
CA SER A 253 -5.81 1.76 5.67
C SER A 253 -7.08 1.50 4.88
N VAL A 254 -7.47 0.25 4.76
CA VAL A 254 -8.80 -0.18 4.33
C VAL A 254 -9.47 -0.81 5.56
N LEU A 255 -10.73 -0.49 5.80
CA LEU A 255 -11.54 -1.16 6.81
C LEU A 255 -11.95 -2.53 6.26
N LEU A 256 -11.46 -3.59 6.89
CA LEU A 256 -11.55 -4.96 6.42
C LEU A 256 -12.13 -5.84 7.53
N LYS A 257 -13.21 -6.54 7.20
CA LYS A 257 -13.86 -7.50 8.09
C LYS A 257 -12.86 -8.54 8.62
N ASN A 258 -12.96 -8.86 9.91
CA ASN A 258 -12.12 -9.80 10.64
C ASN A 258 -10.61 -9.43 10.71
N ILE A 259 -10.22 -8.23 10.27
CA ILE A 259 -8.82 -7.77 10.33
C ILE A 259 -8.71 -6.53 11.22
N ASN A 260 -9.46 -5.48 10.89
CA ASN A 260 -9.40 -4.21 11.61
C ASN A 260 -10.77 -3.54 11.75
N ASP A 261 -11.84 -4.33 11.65
CA ASP A 261 -13.24 -3.92 11.83
C ASP A 261 -13.63 -3.74 13.31
N ASP A 262 -12.70 -3.16 14.06
CA ASP A 262 -12.78 -2.88 15.48
C ASP A 262 -12.07 -1.56 15.81
N ALA A 263 -12.74 -0.72 16.61
CA ALA A 263 -12.25 0.62 16.94
C ALA A 263 -10.98 0.61 17.81
N GLU A 264 -10.80 -0.40 18.66
CA GLU A 264 -9.60 -0.57 19.47
C GLU A 264 -8.41 -0.98 18.61
N VAL A 265 -8.60 -1.87 17.63
CA VAL A 265 -7.55 -2.24 16.67
C VAL A 265 -7.08 -1.03 15.86
N LEU A 266 -8.02 -0.22 15.34
CA LEU A 266 -7.71 1.00 14.59
C LEU A 266 -7.06 2.08 15.47
N ALA A 267 -7.47 2.19 16.73
CA ALA A 267 -6.85 3.11 17.69
C ALA A 267 -5.39 2.73 17.94
N ASN A 268 -5.13 1.44 18.21
CA ASN A 268 -3.79 0.91 18.40
C ASN A 268 -2.91 1.06 17.15
N LEU A 269 -3.47 0.90 15.95
CA LEU A 269 -2.76 1.20 14.71
C LEU A 269 -2.36 2.68 14.64
N SER A 270 -3.29 3.58 14.93
CA SER A 270 -3.06 5.03 14.84
C SER A 270 -1.98 5.51 15.80
N GLU A 271 -1.98 5.02 17.04
CA GLU A 271 -0.94 5.31 18.04
C GLU A 271 0.43 4.78 17.59
N ARG A 272 0.50 3.52 17.13
CA ARG A 272 1.77 2.93 16.63
C ARG A 272 2.33 3.67 15.42
N LEU A 273 1.47 4.13 14.52
CA LEU A 273 1.88 4.95 13.37
C LEU A 273 2.46 6.28 13.86
N PHE A 274 1.81 6.92 14.84
CA PHE A 274 2.27 8.17 15.40
C PHE A 274 3.62 8.05 16.13
N ASP A 275 3.81 6.97 16.90
CA ASP A 275 5.10 6.60 17.49
C ASP A 275 6.20 6.39 16.42
N ALA A 276 5.80 5.95 15.23
CA ALA A 276 6.66 5.81 14.05
C ALA A 276 6.73 7.07 13.17
N LYS A 277 6.33 8.24 13.70
CA LYS A 277 6.32 9.54 13.00
C LYS A 277 5.50 9.55 11.70
N THR A 278 4.48 8.72 11.65
CA THR A 278 3.57 8.55 10.51
C THR A 278 2.15 8.96 10.90
N HIS A 279 1.51 9.81 10.09
CA HIS A 279 0.15 10.25 10.40
C HIS A 279 -0.90 9.30 9.80
N PRO A 280 -1.93 8.88 10.56
CA PRO A 280 -3.09 8.20 10.00
C PRO A 280 -3.86 9.16 9.09
N TYR A 281 -3.93 8.84 7.78
CA TYR A 281 -4.44 9.75 6.76
C TYR A 281 -5.84 9.37 6.28
N TYR A 282 -5.99 8.18 5.69
CA TYR A 282 -7.27 7.67 5.21
C TYR A 282 -7.59 6.32 5.81
N LEU A 283 -8.87 6.14 6.15
CA LEU A 283 -9.50 4.85 6.35
C LEU A 283 -10.50 4.67 5.21
N HIS A 284 -10.15 3.83 4.24
CA HIS A 284 -10.99 3.53 3.10
C HIS A 284 -12.03 2.48 3.48
N THR A 285 -13.28 2.63 3.02
CA THR A 285 -14.15 1.46 2.83
C THR A 285 -13.58 0.59 1.71
N LEU A 286 -13.98 -0.68 1.68
CA LEU A 286 -13.56 -1.58 0.62
C LEU A 286 -14.04 -1.05 -0.74
N ASP A 287 -13.13 -0.88 -1.69
CA ASP A 287 -13.52 -0.71 -3.09
C ASP A 287 -14.12 -2.04 -3.57
N GLN A 288 -15.32 -2.01 -4.16
CA GLN A 288 -16.10 -3.20 -4.54
C GLN A 288 -15.47 -3.97 -5.72
N VAL A 289 -14.29 -4.55 -5.49
CA VAL A 289 -13.52 -5.31 -6.46
C VAL A 289 -13.93 -6.77 -6.45
N GLN A 290 -14.09 -7.36 -7.63
CA GLN A 290 -14.39 -8.78 -7.77
C GLN A 290 -13.34 -9.64 -7.01
N GLY A 291 -13.82 -10.50 -6.11
CA GLY A 291 -12.99 -11.43 -5.31
C GLY A 291 -12.60 -10.91 -3.92
N ALA A 292 -13.14 -9.78 -3.47
CA ALA A 292 -12.87 -9.22 -2.13
C ALA A 292 -14.12 -9.07 -1.25
N THR A 293 -15.26 -9.63 -1.66
CA THR A 293 -16.57 -9.51 -0.98
C THR A 293 -16.54 -9.83 0.51
N HIS A 294 -15.78 -10.86 0.90
CA HIS A 294 -15.65 -11.32 2.28
C HIS A 294 -14.96 -10.31 3.23
N PHE A 295 -14.26 -9.30 2.69
CA PHE A 295 -13.72 -8.20 3.48
C PHE A 295 -14.70 -7.05 3.71
N ASP A 296 -15.80 -7.01 2.96
CA ASP A 296 -16.70 -5.87 2.97
C ASP A 296 -17.54 -5.79 4.27
N LEU A 297 -17.94 -4.58 4.61
CA LEU A 297 -18.75 -4.26 5.78
C LEU A 297 -19.92 -3.39 5.34
N ASP A 298 -21.08 -3.59 5.93
CA ASP A 298 -22.18 -2.67 5.71
C ASP A 298 -21.85 -1.26 6.26
N ILE A 299 -22.53 -0.26 5.70
CA ILE A 299 -22.26 1.14 6.03
C ILE A 299 -22.60 1.47 7.48
N GLN A 300 -23.62 0.83 8.06
CA GLN A 300 -24.00 1.06 9.46
C GLN A 300 -22.91 0.59 10.42
N ARG A 301 -22.35 -0.61 10.18
CA ARG A 301 -21.24 -1.17 10.93
C ARG A 301 -19.99 -0.31 10.78
N THR A 302 -19.67 0.10 9.55
CA THR A 302 -18.56 1.01 9.25
C THR A 302 -18.67 2.32 10.06
N GLN A 303 -19.83 2.97 10.03
CA GLN A 303 -20.07 4.22 10.76
C GLN A 303 -20.01 4.03 12.28
N SER A 304 -20.53 2.91 12.78
CA SER A 304 -20.46 2.57 14.21
C SER A 304 -19.03 2.38 14.69
N ILE A 305 -18.19 1.65 13.95
CA ILE A 305 -16.77 1.46 14.27
C ILE A 305 -16.05 2.82 14.26
N TYR A 306 -16.26 3.61 13.21
CA TYR A 306 -15.61 4.90 13.07
C TYR A 306 -16.01 5.90 14.16
N LYS A 307 -17.29 5.93 14.55
CA LYS A 307 -17.75 6.73 15.69
C LYS A 307 -17.01 6.34 16.98
N ALA A 308 -16.95 5.04 17.28
CA ALA A 308 -16.23 4.56 18.46
C ALA A 308 -14.73 4.88 18.40
N LEU A 309 -14.12 4.89 17.20
CA LEU A 309 -12.73 5.33 17.01
C LEU A 309 -12.56 6.82 17.32
N CYS A 310 -13.48 7.68 16.84
CA CYS A 310 -13.47 9.11 17.15
C CYS A 310 -13.60 9.39 18.66
N ASP A 311 -14.40 8.59 19.37
CA ASP A 311 -14.58 8.75 20.82
C ASP A 311 -13.32 8.31 21.61
N LYS A 312 -12.42 7.51 21.01
CA LYS A 312 -11.20 6.98 21.64
C LYS A 312 -9.96 7.84 21.42
N LEU A 313 -9.79 8.41 20.23
CA LEU A 313 -8.55 9.07 19.82
C LEU A 313 -8.66 10.59 19.83
N PRO A 314 -7.55 11.32 20.06
CA PRO A 314 -7.49 12.73 19.72
C PRO A 314 -7.66 12.92 18.20
N GLY A 315 -8.31 14.00 17.78
CA GLY A 315 -8.73 14.18 16.38
C GLY A 315 -7.60 14.14 15.33
N PHE A 316 -6.34 14.46 15.70
CA PHE A 316 -5.21 14.37 14.77
C PHE A 316 -4.72 12.94 14.52
N LEU A 317 -5.16 11.97 15.34
CA LEU A 317 -4.92 10.53 15.14
C LEU A 317 -6.10 9.82 14.49
N VAL A 318 -7.23 10.51 14.27
CA VAL A 318 -8.38 9.93 13.57
C VAL A 318 -8.16 10.06 12.06
N PRO A 319 -7.96 8.95 11.31
CA PRO A 319 -7.87 9.01 9.86
C PRO A 319 -9.22 9.45 9.26
N LYS A 320 -9.22 10.03 8.07
CA LYS A 320 -10.48 10.40 7.40
C LYS A 320 -11.16 9.16 6.84
N LEU A 321 -12.40 8.88 7.26
CA LEU A 321 -13.22 7.82 6.65
C LEU A 321 -13.69 8.25 5.26
N VAL A 322 -13.33 7.46 4.24
CA VAL A 322 -13.60 7.78 2.83
C VAL A 322 -13.98 6.56 2.00
N THR A 323 -14.71 6.80 0.91
CA THR A 323 -14.95 5.83 -0.18
C THR A 323 -14.49 6.42 -1.51
N GLU A 324 -14.04 5.57 -2.43
CA GLU A 324 -13.92 5.97 -3.83
C GLU A 324 -15.29 5.92 -4.50
N ILE A 325 -15.55 6.90 -5.37
CA ILE A 325 -16.69 6.87 -6.29
C ILE A 325 -16.14 7.22 -7.67
N ALA A 326 -16.23 6.29 -8.61
CA ALA A 326 -15.71 6.51 -9.96
C ALA A 326 -16.32 7.78 -10.60
N GLY A 327 -15.46 8.66 -11.11
CA GLY A 327 -15.86 9.94 -11.71
C GLY A 327 -16.05 11.09 -10.72
N ALA A 328 -15.99 10.87 -9.40
CA ALA A 328 -16.01 11.95 -8.42
C ALA A 328 -14.72 12.79 -8.46
N GLY A 329 -14.82 14.08 -8.16
CA GLY A 329 -13.68 15.02 -8.18
C GLY A 329 -12.70 14.85 -7.01
N SER A 330 -13.06 14.05 -6.00
CA SER A 330 -12.23 13.68 -4.85
C SER A 330 -12.73 12.38 -4.25
N LYS A 331 -11.97 11.82 -3.30
CA LYS A 331 -12.48 10.79 -2.39
C LYS A 331 -13.69 11.35 -1.64
N THR A 332 -14.74 10.55 -1.49
CA THR A 332 -15.99 10.96 -0.85
C THR A 332 -15.90 10.66 0.64
N SER A 333 -16.08 11.67 1.49
CA SER A 333 -16.06 11.47 2.94
C SER A 333 -17.34 10.79 3.40
N LEU A 334 -17.19 9.83 4.32
CA LEU A 334 -18.30 9.13 4.98
C LEU A 334 -18.38 9.48 6.47
N ASN A 335 -17.76 10.60 6.89
CA ASN A 335 -17.81 11.04 8.28
C ASN A 335 -19.27 11.07 8.76
N PRO A 336 -19.59 10.41 9.88
CA PRO A 336 -20.94 10.44 10.41
C PRO A 336 -21.30 11.89 10.72
N ASN A 337 -22.54 12.26 10.39
CA ASN A 337 -23.12 13.52 10.87
C ASN A 337 -23.23 13.38 12.39
N PHE A 338 -22.23 13.86 13.14
CA PHE A 338 -22.35 14.08 14.57
C PHE A 338 -23.39 15.19 14.75
N GLN A 339 -24.68 14.82 14.78
CA GLN A 339 -25.74 15.76 15.10
C GLN A 339 -25.52 16.24 16.53
N LEU A 340 -25.49 17.56 16.70
CA LEU A 340 -25.31 18.25 17.98
C LEU A 340 -26.55 18.11 18.87
#